data_AF-R5ANW4-F1
#
_entry.id   AF-R5ANW4-F1
#
_cell.length_a   1.000
_cell.length_b   1.000
_cell.length_c   1.000
_cell.angle_alpha   90.00
_cell.angle_beta   90.00
_cell.angle_gamma   90.00
#
_symmetry.space_group_name_H-M   'P 1'
#
loop_
_entity.id
_entity.type
_entity.pdbx_description
1 polymer ?
#
loop_
_entity_poly.entity_id
_entity_poly.type
_entity_poly.pdbx_seq_one_letter_code
_entity_poly.pdbx_strand_id
1 'polypeptide(L)'
;MPTPAQSAKVMLFNRGNKTGKHYTKTEIEKRQNAEEKIKRAEVVLKTPAFLKEKSCAAALKIWKEIIKEGKEIELFDNVDARILANFCRYQALFEDEAVKIFPDKKKLDMYGKQALSYAEKLGLTPTARARLVVKRANALNDDDEQDSMMA
;
A
#
# COMPACT_ATOMS: atom_id res chain seq x y z
N MET A 1 19.35 15.39 -10.55
CA MET A 1 17.91 15.08 -10.44
C MET A 1 17.36 15.70 -9.16
N PRO A 2 16.15 16.28 -9.16
CA PRO A 2 15.54 16.79 -7.93
C PRO A 2 15.36 15.64 -6.93
N THR A 3 15.67 15.89 -5.66
CA THR A 3 15.41 14.91 -4.60
C THR A 3 13.90 14.67 -4.50
N PRO A 4 13.42 13.41 -4.50
CA PRO A 4 12.01 13.12 -4.36
C PRO A 4 11.46 13.69 -3.05
N ALA A 5 10.26 14.25 -3.11
CA ALA A 5 9.60 14.86 -1.97
C ALA A 5 9.35 13.81 -0.87
N GLN A 6 9.83 14.09 0.35
CA GLN A 6 9.65 13.20 1.51
C GLN A 6 8.47 13.65 2.37
N SER A 7 7.76 12.70 2.97
CA SER A 7 6.74 12.99 3.98
C SER A 7 7.38 13.38 5.32
N ALA A 8 6.65 14.09 6.17
CA ALA A 8 7.13 14.49 7.49
C ALA A 8 7.58 13.30 8.34
N LYS A 9 6.88 12.16 8.24
CA LYS A 9 7.25 10.91 8.92
C LYS A 9 8.65 10.41 8.50
N VAL A 10 8.94 10.44 7.20
CA VAL A 10 10.26 10.05 6.67
C VAL A 10 11.33 11.05 7.10
N MET A 11 11.02 12.35 7.12
CA MET A 11 11.94 13.39 7.58
C MET A 11 12.28 13.23 9.07
N LEU A 12 11.31 12.89 9.91
CA LEU A 12 11.51 12.61 11.34
C LEU A 12 12.38 11.36 11.57
N PHE A 13 12.09 10.27 10.85
CA PHE A 13 12.88 9.05 10.90
C PHE A 13 14.35 9.31 10.52
N ASN A 14 14.56 9.98 9.38
CA ASN A 14 15.89 10.36 8.89
C ASN A 14 16.65 11.24 9.89
N ARG A 15 15.96 12.19 10.52
CA ARG A 15 16.54 13.04 11.57
C ARG A 15 16.94 12.26 12.81
N GLY A 16 16.11 11.32 13.26
CA GLY A 16 16.41 10.44 14.41
C GLY A 16 17.62 9.55 14.16
N ASN A 17 17.73 9.02 12.93
CA ASN A 17 18.79 8.10 12.54
C ASN A 17 20.01 8.79 11.90
N LYS A 18 20.06 10.13 11.90
CA LYS A 18 21.14 10.94 11.29
C LYS A 18 21.46 10.55 9.83
N THR A 19 20.46 10.11 9.07
CA THR A 19 20.62 9.67 7.68
C THR A 19 19.89 10.61 6.69
N GLY A 20 20.41 10.72 5.47
CA GLY A 20 19.77 11.52 4.42
C GLY A 20 19.91 13.04 4.61
N LYS A 21 18.97 13.80 4.03
CA LYS A 21 19.00 15.27 4.11
C LYS A 21 18.63 15.74 5.52
N HIS A 22 19.47 16.59 6.10
CA HIS A 22 19.17 17.23 7.38
C HIS A 22 18.10 18.31 7.19
N TYR A 23 16.93 18.08 7.80
CA TYR A 23 15.87 19.07 7.88
C TYR A 23 15.84 19.71 9.25
N THR A 24 15.61 21.02 9.27
CA THR A 24 15.41 21.78 10.51
C THR A 24 14.08 21.39 11.16
N LYS A 25 13.97 21.61 12.48
CA LYS A 25 12.72 21.38 13.21
C LYS A 25 11.55 22.16 12.59
N THR A 26 11.81 23.41 12.20
CA THR A 26 10.84 24.31 11.58
C THR A 26 10.37 23.82 10.19
N GLU A 27 11.24 23.21 9.39
CA GLU A 27 10.85 22.63 8.10
C GLU A 27 9.96 21.40 8.27
N ILE A 28 10.27 20.55 9.26
CA ILE A 28 9.46 19.36 9.59
C ILE A 28 8.07 19.80 10.09
N GLU A 29 8.02 20.78 11.00
CA GLU A 29 6.74 21.33 11.51
C GLU A 29 5.89 21.94 10.40
N LYS A 30 6.50 22.70 9.48
CA LYS A 30 5.79 23.23 8.29
C LYS A 30 5.22 22.10 7.42
N ARG A 31 5.96 20.99 7.27
CA ARG A 31 5.53 19.83 6.51
C ARG A 31 4.38 19.09 7.18
N GLN A 32 4.47 18.86 8.49
CA GLN A 32 3.39 18.25 9.29
C GLN A 32 2.11 19.08 9.20
N ASN A 33 2.19 20.39 9.42
CA ASN A 33 1.04 21.28 9.30
C ASN A 33 0.44 21.30 7.89
N ALA A 34 1.27 21.22 6.85
CA ALA A 34 0.78 21.13 5.48
C ALA A 34 0.09 19.78 5.19
N GLU A 35 0.64 18.68 5.69
CA GLU A 35 0.06 17.34 5.57
C GLU A 35 -1.29 17.26 6.31
N GLU A 36 -1.39 17.82 7.52
CA GLU A 36 -2.65 17.87 8.28
C GLU A 36 -3.73 18.68 7.56
N LYS A 37 -3.37 19.79 6.92
CA LYS A 37 -4.33 20.62 6.15
C LYS A 37 -4.89 19.92 4.91
N ILE A 38 -4.18 18.92 4.38
CA ILE A 38 -4.61 18.15 3.21
C ILE A 38 -5.49 16.97 3.62
N LYS A 39 -5.42 16.51 4.88
CA LYS A 39 -6.28 15.45 5.39
C LYS A 39 -7.73 15.93 5.47
N ARG A 40 -8.66 15.11 4.98
CA ARG A 40 -10.09 15.34 5.20
C ARG A 40 -10.44 15.03 6.65
N ALA A 41 -11.41 15.77 7.19
CA ALA A 41 -11.95 15.50 8.52
C ALA A 41 -12.62 14.12 8.62
N GLU A 42 -13.22 13.65 7.52
CA GLU A 42 -13.82 12.32 7.44
C GLU A 42 -13.65 11.73 6.05
N VAL A 43 -13.30 10.44 5.99
CA VAL A 43 -13.20 9.65 4.77
C VAL A 43 -14.31 8.60 4.78
N VAL A 44 -15.25 8.74 3.85
CA VAL A 44 -16.38 7.83 3.63
C VAL A 44 -16.37 7.40 2.17
N LEU A 45 -15.77 6.24 1.89
CA LEU A 45 -15.82 5.65 0.56
C LEU A 45 -17.23 5.18 0.22
N LYS A 46 -17.94 6.02 -0.54
CA LYS A 46 -19.25 5.69 -1.08
C LYS A 46 -19.10 4.77 -2.28
N THR A 47 -19.72 3.59 -2.22
CA THR A 47 -19.81 2.69 -3.36
C THR A 47 -20.54 3.37 -4.52
N PRO A 48 -19.91 3.51 -5.70
CA PRO A 48 -20.56 4.10 -6.88
C PRO A 48 -21.81 3.34 -7.31
N ALA A 49 -22.81 4.05 -7.85
CA ALA A 49 -24.11 3.48 -8.21
C ALA A 49 -24.00 2.31 -9.21
N PHE A 50 -23.16 2.45 -10.24
CA PHE A 50 -22.98 1.42 -11.27
C PHE A 50 -22.47 0.09 -10.70
N LEU A 51 -21.71 0.13 -9.59
CA LEU A 51 -21.17 -1.08 -8.98
C LEU A 51 -22.25 -1.88 -8.24
N LYS A 52 -23.41 -1.27 -7.97
CA LYS A 52 -24.57 -1.92 -7.34
C LYS A 52 -25.45 -2.66 -8.34
N GLU A 53 -25.20 -2.51 -9.64
CA GLU A 53 -25.92 -3.23 -10.68
C GLU A 53 -25.64 -4.75 -10.60
N LYS A 54 -26.63 -5.58 -10.94
CA LYS A 54 -26.48 -7.05 -10.92
C LYS A 54 -25.33 -7.54 -11.79
N SER A 55 -25.08 -6.88 -12.93
CA SER A 55 -23.98 -7.17 -13.85
C SER A 55 -22.60 -6.98 -13.20
N CYS A 56 -22.51 -6.20 -12.11
CA CYS A 56 -21.27 -5.89 -11.40
C CYS A 56 -21.14 -6.63 -10.06
N ALA A 57 -21.90 -7.72 -9.83
CA ALA A 57 -21.90 -8.43 -8.55
C ALA A 57 -20.51 -8.96 -8.13
N ALA A 58 -19.73 -9.50 -9.08
CA ALA A 58 -18.36 -9.94 -8.82
C ALA A 58 -17.44 -8.76 -8.44
N ALA A 59 -17.52 -7.65 -9.18
CA ALA A 59 -16.78 -6.44 -8.90
C ALA A 59 -17.15 -5.83 -7.54
N LEU A 60 -18.44 -5.86 -7.15
CA LEU A 60 -18.91 -5.42 -5.84
C LEU A 60 -18.31 -6.27 -4.70
N LYS A 61 -18.10 -7.57 -4.93
CA LYS A 61 -17.44 -8.45 -3.95
C LYS A 61 -15.98 -8.03 -3.74
N ILE A 62 -15.23 -7.86 -4.82
CA ILE A 62 -13.82 -7.41 -4.79
C ILE A 62 -13.70 -6.04 -4.09
N TRP A 63 -14.61 -5.11 -4.39
CA TRP A 63 -14.67 -3.79 -3.75
C TRP A 63 -14.82 -3.89 -2.22
N LYS A 64 -15.71 -4.75 -1.74
CA LYS A 64 -15.94 -4.93 -0.29
C LYS A 64 -14.72 -5.50 0.42
N GLU A 65 -14.03 -6.46 -0.21
CA GLU A 65 -12.81 -7.05 0.31
C GLU A 65 -11.69 -6.00 0.41
N ILE A 66 -11.43 -5.26 -0.67
CA ILE A 66 -10.40 -4.22 -0.70
C ILE A 66 -10.68 -3.08 0.29
N ILE A 67 -11.93 -2.62 0.41
CA ILE A 67 -12.27 -1.58 1.41
C ILE A 67 -12.02 -2.09 2.83
N LYS A 68 -12.35 -3.35 3.11
CA LYS A 68 -12.14 -3.94 4.44
C LYS A 68 -10.66 -3.93 4.80
N GLU A 69 -9.80 -4.41 3.91
CA GLU A 69 -8.35 -4.45 4.11
C GLU A 69 -7.72 -3.05 4.14
N GLY A 70 -8.15 -2.16 3.25
CA GLY A 70 -7.64 -0.79 3.17
C GLY A 70 -8.04 0.11 4.35
N LYS A 71 -9.12 -0.24 5.07
CA LYS A 71 -9.57 0.52 6.24
C LYS A 71 -8.57 0.44 7.40
N GLU A 72 -7.89 -0.70 7.57
CA GLU A 72 -6.92 -0.89 8.67
C GLU A 72 -5.69 0.00 8.54
N ILE A 73 -5.39 0.48 7.33
CA ILE A 73 -4.19 1.26 7.01
C ILE A 73 -4.52 2.65 6.45
N GLU A 74 -5.76 3.11 6.56
CA GLU A 74 -6.23 4.40 6.05
C GLU A 74 -5.82 4.65 4.57
N LEU A 75 -5.88 3.60 3.74
CA LEU A 75 -5.25 3.61 2.42
C LEU A 75 -5.92 4.54 1.41
N PHE A 76 -7.24 4.69 1.49
CA PHE A 76 -8.05 5.29 0.45
C PHE A 76 -8.67 6.60 0.90
N ASP A 77 -8.78 7.57 -0.01
CA ASP A 77 -9.54 8.81 0.14
C ASP A 77 -10.88 8.73 -0.64
N ASN A 78 -11.78 9.67 -0.38
CA ASN A 78 -13.06 9.78 -1.10
C ASN A 78 -12.88 9.93 -2.62
N VAL A 79 -11.81 10.59 -3.07
CA VAL A 79 -11.55 10.74 -4.52
C VAL A 79 -11.18 9.44 -5.20
N ASP A 80 -10.67 8.46 -4.45
CA ASP A 80 -10.25 7.17 -4.99
C ASP A 80 -11.43 6.27 -5.32
N ALA A 81 -12.63 6.59 -4.80
CA ALA A 81 -13.80 5.74 -4.93
C ALA A 81 -14.16 5.38 -6.37
N ARG A 82 -14.03 6.32 -7.31
CA ARG A 82 -14.36 6.06 -8.72
C ARG A 82 -13.31 5.18 -9.40
N ILE A 83 -12.03 5.43 -9.10
CA ILE A 83 -10.89 4.70 -9.68
C ILE A 83 -10.90 3.26 -9.16
N LEU A 84 -11.05 3.09 -7.84
CA LEU A 84 -11.14 1.77 -7.21
C LEU A 84 -12.32 0.96 -7.78
N ALA A 85 -13.48 1.58 -8.01
CA ALA A 85 -14.64 0.87 -8.53
C ALA A 85 -14.42 0.39 -9.97
N ASN A 86 -13.74 1.20 -10.79
CA ASN A 86 -13.33 0.80 -12.12
C ASN A 86 -12.30 -0.33 -12.09
N PHE A 87 -11.31 -0.27 -11.19
CA PHE A 87 -10.37 -1.36 -10.97
C PHE A 87 -11.10 -2.67 -10.64
N CYS A 88 -12.02 -2.67 -9.67
CA CYS A 88 -12.80 -3.85 -9.32
C CYS A 88 -13.62 -4.40 -10.50
N ARG A 89 -14.17 -3.52 -11.35
CA ARG A 89 -14.89 -3.90 -12.56
C ARG A 89 -13.97 -4.58 -13.56
N TYR A 90 -12.82 -4.01 -13.84
CA TYR A 90 -11.87 -4.58 -14.80
C TYR A 90 -11.26 -5.88 -14.30
N GLN A 91 -11.00 -6.00 -12.99
CA GLN A 91 -10.53 -7.24 -12.38
C GLN A 91 -11.56 -8.37 -12.55
N ALA A 92 -12.84 -8.10 -12.28
CA ALA A 92 -13.90 -9.09 -12.48
C ALA A 92 -14.02 -9.53 -13.94
N LEU A 93 -13.97 -8.58 -14.88
CA LEU A 93 -14.01 -8.90 -16.32
C LEU A 93 -12.77 -9.71 -16.75
N PHE A 94 -11.59 -9.37 -16.24
CA PHE A 94 -10.38 -10.12 -16.52
C PHE A 94 -10.47 -11.57 -16.03
N GLU A 95 -10.96 -11.79 -14.81
CA GLU A 95 -11.14 -13.14 -14.27
C GLU A 95 -12.14 -13.96 -15.10
N ASP A 96 -13.25 -13.35 -15.54
CA ASP A 96 -14.22 -14.01 -16.41
C ASP A 96 -13.61 -14.38 -17.78
N GLU A 97 -12.86 -13.48 -18.41
CA GLU A 97 -12.16 -13.78 -19.67
C GLU A 97 -11.04 -14.80 -19.49
N ALA A 98 -10.28 -14.74 -18.39
CA ALA A 98 -9.22 -15.68 -18.09
C ALA A 98 -9.76 -17.11 -17.93
N VAL A 99 -10.94 -17.28 -17.31
CA VAL A 99 -11.62 -18.57 -17.22
C VAL A 99 -12.07 -19.08 -18.60
N LYS A 100 -12.47 -18.21 -19.54
CA LYS A 100 -12.81 -18.67 -20.90
C LYS A 100 -11.60 -19.25 -21.64
N ILE A 101 -10.44 -18.62 -21.48
CA ILE A 101 -9.19 -19.05 -22.12
C ILE A 101 -8.59 -20.27 -21.38
N PHE A 102 -8.69 -20.29 -20.06
CA PHE A 102 -8.26 -21.36 -19.18
C PHE A 102 -9.45 -21.93 -18.39
N PRO A 103 -10.24 -22.85 -18.98
CA PRO A 103 -11.50 -23.33 -18.38
C PRO A 103 -11.33 -24.03 -17.03
N ASP A 104 -10.12 -24.47 -16.67
CA ASP A 104 -9.83 -25.01 -15.35
C ASP A 104 -9.57 -23.89 -14.33
N LYS A 105 -10.67 -23.39 -13.75
CA LYS A 105 -10.65 -22.34 -12.71
C LYS A 105 -9.76 -22.69 -11.52
N LYS A 106 -9.63 -23.99 -11.16
CA LYS A 106 -8.79 -24.41 -10.03
C LYS A 106 -7.30 -24.25 -10.37
N LYS A 107 -6.89 -24.60 -11.59
CA LYS A 107 -5.51 -24.37 -12.05
C LYS A 107 -5.19 -22.88 -12.16
N LEU A 108 -6.12 -22.06 -12.64
CA LEU A 108 -5.93 -20.62 -12.73
C LEU A 108 -5.71 -19.99 -11.33
N ASP A 109 -6.54 -20.35 -10.35
CA ASP A 109 -6.38 -19.91 -8.95
C ASP A 109 -5.06 -20.42 -8.34
N MET A 110 -4.68 -21.67 -8.61
CA MET A 110 -3.40 -22.24 -8.19
C MET A 110 -2.20 -21.45 -8.75
N TYR A 111 -2.18 -21.14 -10.05
CA TYR A 111 -1.12 -20.36 -10.66
C TYR A 111 -1.09 -18.92 -10.12
N GLY A 112 -2.25 -18.30 -9.91
CA GLY A 112 -2.36 -16.97 -9.28
C GLY A 112 -1.74 -16.94 -7.88
N LYS A 113 -2.07 -17.92 -7.04
CA LYS A 113 -1.50 -18.06 -5.68
C LYS A 113 0.00 -18.33 -5.72
N GLN A 114 0.47 -19.17 -6.65
CA GLN A 114 1.89 -19.45 -6.82
C GLN A 114 2.67 -18.19 -7.25
N ALA A 115 2.14 -17.43 -8.19
CA ALA A 115 2.71 -16.16 -8.61
C ALA A 115 2.77 -15.14 -7.45
N LEU A 116 1.70 -15.03 -6.65
CA LEU A 116 1.67 -14.15 -5.48
C LEU A 116 2.71 -14.56 -4.42
N SER A 117 2.84 -15.86 -4.15
CA SER A 117 3.86 -16.41 -3.24
C SER A 117 5.27 -16.03 -3.67
N TYR A 118 5.58 -16.11 -4.96
CA TYR A 118 6.86 -15.66 -5.49
C TYR A 118 7.01 -14.14 -5.43
N ALA A 119 5.95 -13.37 -5.72
CA ALA A 119 5.96 -11.92 -5.60
C ALA A 119 6.27 -11.45 -4.18
N GLU A 120 5.78 -12.17 -3.15
CA GLU A 120 6.16 -11.91 -1.76
C GLU A 120 7.64 -12.21 -1.49
N LYS A 121 8.17 -13.34 -1.96
CA LYS A 121 9.59 -13.68 -1.80
C LYS A 121 10.52 -12.68 -2.48
N LEU A 122 10.09 -12.15 -3.62
CA LEU A 122 10.84 -11.19 -4.44
C LEU A 122 10.69 -9.73 -3.97
N GLY A 123 9.87 -9.44 -2.95
CA GLY A 123 9.72 -8.07 -2.47
C GLY A 123 8.82 -7.18 -3.35
N LEU A 124 7.98 -7.75 -4.22
CA LEU A 124 7.16 -6.99 -5.16
C LEU A 124 5.85 -6.49 -4.54
N THR A 125 5.42 -7.06 -3.41
CA THR A 125 4.21 -6.64 -2.70
C THR A 125 4.53 -5.58 -1.62
N PRO A 126 3.58 -4.69 -1.27
CA PRO A 126 3.77 -3.76 -0.14
C PRO A 126 4.16 -4.46 1.17
N THR A 127 3.51 -5.59 1.48
CA THR A 127 3.81 -6.41 2.66
C THR A 127 5.24 -6.97 2.62
N ALA A 128 5.70 -7.44 1.47
CA ALA A 128 7.05 -7.95 1.33
C ALA A 128 8.10 -6.83 1.43
N ARG A 129 7.81 -5.64 0.88
CA ARG A 129 8.67 -4.46 1.07
C ARG A 129 8.73 -4.03 2.54
N ALA A 130 7.60 -4.03 3.25
CA ALA A 130 7.56 -3.75 4.68
C ALA A 130 8.41 -4.74 5.49
N ARG A 131 8.32 -6.06 5.19
CA ARG A 131 9.18 -7.09 5.82
C ARG A 131 10.67 -6.83 5.57
N LEU A 132 11.05 -6.44 4.35
CA LEU A 132 12.45 -6.10 4.03
C LEU A 132 12.94 -4.87 4.80
N VAL A 133 12.10 -3.86 4.95
CA VAL A 133 12.40 -2.66 5.75
C VAL A 133 12.61 -3.02 7.22
N VAL A 134 11.70 -3.81 7.82
CA VAL A 134 11.83 -4.27 9.21
C VAL A 134 13.11 -5.10 9.39
N LYS A 135 13.40 -6.04 8.49
CA LYS A 135 14.63 -6.85 8.56
C LYS A 135 15.90 -6.00 8.51
N ARG A 136 15.94 -4.97 7.65
CA ARG A 136 17.08 -4.03 7.57
C ARG A 136 17.19 -3.16 8.81
N ALA A 137 16.07 -2.69 9.35
CA ALA A 137 16.06 -1.91 10.58
C ALA A 137 16.60 -2.71 11.77
N ASN A 138 16.22 -3.98 11.89
CA ASN A 138 16.71 -4.84 12.97
C ASN A 138 18.20 -5.19 12.81
N ALA A 139 18.67 -5.46 11.59
CA ALA A 139 20.08 -5.74 11.34
C ALA A 139 21.00 -4.53 11.69
N LEU A 140 20.53 -3.30 11.45
CA LEU A 140 21.26 -2.10 11.85
C LEU A 140 21.32 -1.93 13.37
N ASN A 141 20.26 -2.30 14.09
CA ASN A 141 20.26 -2.25 15.56
C ASN A 141 21.23 -3.26 16.17
N ASP A 142 21.37 -4.46 15.57
CA ASP A 142 22.31 -5.49 16.04
C ASP A 142 23.78 -5.07 15.82
N ASP A 143 24.08 -4.40 14.70
CA ASP A 143 25.42 -3.86 14.41
C ASP A 143 25.76 -2.68 15.37
N ASP A 144 24.79 -1.78 15.64
CA ASP A 144 24.97 -0.66 16.57
C ASP A 144 25.13 -1.12 18.04
N GLU A 145 24.46 -2.20 18.47
CA GLU A 145 24.65 -2.79 19.79
C GLU A 145 26.03 -3.45 19.94
N GLN A 146 26.52 -4.15 18.90
CA GLN A 146 27.85 -4.75 18.91
C GLN A 146 28.97 -3.70 18.95
N ASP A 147 28.87 -2.63 18.17
CA ASP A 147 29.87 -1.55 18.20
C ASP A 147 29.86 -0.80 19.55
N SER A 148 28.71 -0.71 20.23
CA SER A 148 28.62 -0.09 21.57
C SER A 148 29.19 -0.94 22.70
N MET A 149 29.18 -2.27 22.57
CA MET A 149 29.76 -3.19 23.57
C MET A 149 31.27 -3.42 23.37
N MET A 150 31.83 -2.98 22.24
CA MET A 150 33.24 -3.12 21.89
C MET A 150 34.03 -1.80 21.99
N ALA A 151 33.39 -0.71 22.43
CA ALA A 151 33.98 0.62 22.63
C ALA A 151 34.22 0.96 24.12
#